data_AF-A0A8J2H555-F1
#
_entry.id   AF-A0A8J2H555-F1
#
_cell.length_a   1.000
_cell.length_b   1.000
_cell.length_c   1.000
_cell.angle_alpha   90.00
_cell.angle_beta   90.00
_cell.angle_gamma   90.00
#
_symmetry.space_group_name_H-M   'P 1'
#
loop_
_entity.id
_entity.type
_entity.pdbx_description
1 polymer ?
#
loop_
_entity_poly.entity_id
_entity_poly.type
_entity_poly.pdbx_seq_one_letter_code
_entity_poly.pdbx_strand_id
1 'polypeptide(L)'
;MAVLHRALFTWFELLIFLILLVLRLDQRILWNWFIVFIPMWLYDCFLLIYIIFNMVSHCKNNHNSTNCLRRKGWHMLAVLLKLSVQILICLKLEAPYLYLPAKAVLSPFWVLLPALTIDVFVHLIQHSRY
;
A
#
# COMPACT_ATOMS: atom_id res chain seq x y z
N MET A 1 7.74 23.20 -2.80
CA MET A 1 6.43 23.30 -2.10
C MET A 1 5.56 22.04 -2.22
N ALA A 2 5.42 21.40 -3.39
CA ALA A 2 4.54 20.22 -3.54
C ALA A 2 4.95 18.97 -2.73
N VAL A 3 6.25 18.76 -2.48
CA VAL A 3 6.73 17.60 -1.70
C VAL A 3 6.33 17.71 -0.23
N LEU A 4 6.41 18.92 0.34
CA LEU A 4 6.02 19.19 1.73
C LEU A 4 4.53 18.89 1.96
N HIS A 5 3.67 19.34 1.03
CA HIS A 5 2.23 19.09 1.11
C HIS A 5 1.90 17.59 1.07
N ARG A 6 2.57 16.82 0.19
CA ARG A 6 2.38 15.36 0.11
C ARG A 6 2.80 14.66 1.40
N ALA A 7 3.93 15.07 1.97
CA ALA A 7 4.40 14.53 3.24
C ALA A 7 3.39 14.85 4.35
N LEU A 8 3.01 16.11 4.53
CA LEU A 8 2.06 16.52 5.57
C LEU A 8 0.74 15.75 5.48
N PHE A 9 0.22 15.54 4.27
CA PHE A 9 -0.97 14.73 4.05
C PHE A 9 -0.78 13.27 4.52
N THR A 10 0.33 12.62 4.14
CA THR A 10 0.62 11.24 4.59
C THR A 10 0.79 11.13 6.10
N TRP A 11 1.44 12.11 6.73
CA TRP A 11 1.62 12.14 8.19
C TRP A 11 0.28 12.35 8.91
N PHE A 12 -0.58 13.21 8.38
CA PHE A 12 -1.91 13.46 8.92
C PHE A 12 -2.81 12.22 8.87
N GLU A 13 -2.87 11.54 7.72
CA GLU A 13 -3.62 10.28 7.56
C GLU A 13 -3.12 9.19 8.54
N LEU A 14 -1.80 9.08 8.70
CA LEU A 14 -1.19 8.13 9.64
C LEU A 14 -1.55 8.47 11.09
N LEU A 15 -1.55 9.75 11.44
CA LEU A 15 -1.90 10.22 12.78
C LEU A 15 -3.37 9.90 13.10
N ILE A 16 -4.29 10.13 12.16
CA ILE A 16 -5.71 9.74 12.31
C ILE A 16 -5.82 8.23 12.51
N PHE A 17 -5.14 7.44 11.68
CA PHE A 17 -5.13 5.98 11.81
C PHE A 17 -4.66 5.54 13.21
N LEU A 18 -3.57 6.13 13.72
CA LEU A 18 -3.03 5.79 15.03
C LEU A 18 -4.01 6.13 16.17
N ILE A 19 -4.70 7.28 16.09
CA ILE A 19 -5.71 7.67 17.08
C ILE A 19 -6.86 6.66 17.09
N LEU A 20 -7.40 6.30 15.92
CA LEU A 20 -8.48 5.32 15.80
C LEU A 20 -8.04 3.93 16.30
N LEU A 21 -6.79 3.55 15.99
CA LEU A 21 -6.21 2.28 16.42
C LEU A 21 -6.11 2.20 17.95
N VAL A 22 -5.61 3.25 18.60
CA VAL A 22 -5.49 3.31 20.06
C VAL A 22 -6.87 3.33 20.72
N LEU A 23 -7.82 4.11 20.20
CA LEU A 23 -9.19 4.12 20.74
C LEU A 23 -9.87 2.76 20.64
N ARG A 24 -9.62 2.01 19.56
CA ARG A 24 -10.13 0.64 19.42
C ARG A 24 -9.43 -0.33 20.35
N LEU A 25 -8.11 -0.22 20.53
CA LEU A 25 -7.35 -1.04 21.47
C LEU A 25 -7.83 -0.84 22.92
N ASP A 26 -8.16 0.40 23.28
CA ASP A 26 -8.70 0.77 24.61
C ASP A 26 -10.18 0.35 24.77
N GLN A 27 -10.75 -0.38 23.82
CA GLN A 27 -12.15 -0.85 23.81
C GLN A 27 -13.18 0.30 23.92
N ARG A 28 -12.79 1.56 23.70
CA ARG A 28 -13.69 2.73 23.76
C ARG A 28 -14.68 2.75 22.62
N ILE A 29 -14.31 2.17 21.48
CA ILE A 29 -15.13 2.08 20.27
C ILE A 29 -15.35 0.59 19.95
N LEU A 30 -16.60 0.17 19.75
CA LEU A 30 -17.01 -1.21 19.39
C LEU A 30 -17.07 -1.47 17.87
N TRP A 31 -16.48 -0.59 17.07
CA TRP A 31 -16.56 -0.64 15.61
C TRP A 31 -15.73 -1.77 15.03
N ASN A 32 -16.15 -2.25 13.87
CA ASN A 32 -15.42 -3.27 13.10
C ASN A 32 -14.01 -2.77 12.76
N TRP A 33 -13.00 -3.64 12.82
CA TRP A 33 -11.62 -3.27 12.50
C TRP A 33 -11.48 -2.68 11.10
N PHE A 34 -12.33 -3.07 10.15
CA PHE A 34 -12.36 -2.45 8.81
C PHE A 34 -12.56 -0.92 8.85
N ILE A 35 -13.36 -0.42 9.81
CA ILE A 35 -13.67 1.01 9.95
C ILE A 35 -12.45 1.77 10.50
N VAL A 36 -11.72 1.16 11.44
CA VAL A 36 -10.49 1.75 12.00
C VAL A 36 -9.41 1.96 10.93
N PHE A 37 -9.37 1.08 9.93
CA PHE A 37 -8.44 1.17 8.81
C PHE A 37 -8.90 2.09 7.66
N ILE A 38 -10.08 2.72 7.72
CA ILE A 38 -10.59 3.63 6.68
C ILE A 38 -9.57 4.66 6.16
N PRO A 39 -8.84 5.41 7.01
CA PRO A 39 -7.84 6.37 6.52
C PRO A 39 -6.77 5.70 5.63
N MET A 40 -6.32 4.49 6.00
CA MET A 40 -5.38 3.73 5.18
C MET A 40 -6.02 3.27 3.85
N TRP A 41 -7.26 2.78 3.88
CA TRP A 41 -8.00 2.42 2.67
C TRP A 41 -8.15 3.59 1.69
N LEU A 42 -8.48 4.76 2.22
CA LEU A 42 -8.64 5.98 1.45
C LEU A 42 -7.32 6.37 0.77
N TYR A 43 -6.20 6.31 1.49
CA TYR A 43 -4.88 6.53 0.91
C TYR A 43 -4.52 5.53 -0.20
N ASP A 44 -4.72 4.23 0.04
CA ASP A 44 -4.44 3.18 -0.95
C ASP A 44 -5.32 3.36 -2.21
N CYS A 45 -6.59 3.76 -2.07
CA CYS A 45 -7.48 4.09 -3.19
C CYS A 45 -6.97 5.29 -4.00
N PHE A 46 -6.56 6.38 -3.35
CA PHE A 46 -5.99 7.54 -4.04
C PHE A 46 -4.72 7.17 -4.81
N LEU A 47 -3.87 6.35 -4.21
CA LEU A 47 -2.63 5.88 -4.83
C LEU A 47 -2.92 4.97 -6.04
N LEU A 48 -3.90 4.09 -5.94
CA LEU A 48 -4.35 3.23 -7.04
C LEU A 48 -4.92 4.06 -8.21
N ILE A 49 -5.76 5.05 -7.93
CA ILE A 49 -6.29 5.99 -8.95
C ILE A 49 -5.14 6.73 -9.64
N TYR A 50 -4.16 7.22 -8.88
CA TYR A 50 -2.99 7.91 -9.43
C TYR A 50 -2.19 7.02 -10.38
N ILE A 51 -1.93 5.75 -10.01
CA ILE A 51 -1.20 4.81 -10.87
C ILE A 51 -2.01 4.50 -12.14
N ILE A 52 -3.32 4.25 -12.03
CA ILE A 52 -4.19 4.00 -13.18
C ILE A 52 -4.19 5.21 -14.12
N PHE A 53 -4.38 6.42 -13.61
CA PHE A 53 -4.39 7.62 -14.44
C PHE A 53 -3.05 7.83 -15.16
N ASN A 54 -1.94 7.60 -14.44
CA ASN A 54 -0.60 7.64 -15.03
C ASN A 54 -0.44 6.53 -16.10
N MET A 55 -1.00 5.34 -15.90
CA MET A 55 -0.99 4.26 -16.89
C MET A 55 -1.78 4.66 -18.14
N VAL A 56 -3.03 5.11 -17.99
CA VAL A 56 -3.91 5.52 -19.09
C VAL A 56 -3.31 6.69 -19.88
N SER A 57 -2.79 7.71 -19.20
CA SER A 57 -2.12 8.86 -19.83
C SER A 57 -0.93 8.42 -20.68
N HIS A 58 -0.14 7.47 -20.17
CA HIS A 58 1.04 6.96 -20.87
C HIS A 58 0.69 6.01 -22.02
N CYS A 59 -0.40 5.23 -21.91
CA CYS A 59 -0.95 4.45 -23.03
C CYS A 59 -1.44 5.34 -24.16
N LYS A 60 -1.97 6.53 -23.85
CA LYS A 60 -2.44 7.49 -24.85
C LYS A 60 -1.29 8.18 -25.62
N ASN A 61 -0.10 8.26 -25.03
CA ASN A 61 0.99 9.13 -25.53
C ASN A 61 2.14 8.41 -26.26
N ASN A 62 2.26 7.07 -26.25
CA ASN A 62 3.32 6.42 -27.04
C ASN A 62 3.11 4.93 -27.37
N HIS A 63 3.58 4.52 -28.55
CA HIS A 63 3.33 3.25 -29.25
C HIS A 63 4.37 2.13 -28.98
N ASN A 64 5.39 2.32 -28.14
CA ASN A 64 6.39 1.26 -27.92
C ASN A 64 7.06 1.34 -26.54
N SER A 65 6.60 0.55 -25.55
CA SER A 65 7.39 0.30 -24.32
C SER A 65 6.86 -0.87 -23.49
N THR A 66 7.27 -2.09 -23.83
CA THR A 66 7.03 -3.31 -23.03
C THR A 66 7.68 -3.24 -21.64
N ASN A 67 8.82 -2.56 -21.51
CA ASN A 67 9.53 -2.40 -20.23
C ASN A 67 8.86 -1.38 -19.28
N CYS A 68 8.22 -0.32 -19.79
CA CYS A 68 7.48 0.64 -18.97
C CYS A 68 6.21 0.01 -18.37
N LEU A 69 5.49 -0.78 -19.18
CA LEU A 69 4.31 -1.53 -18.73
C LEU A 69 4.64 -2.52 -17.60
N ARG A 70 5.78 -3.24 -17.71
CA ARG A 70 6.23 -4.17 -16.67
C ARG A 70 6.49 -3.47 -15.35
N ARG A 71 7.15 -2.30 -15.38
CA ARG A 71 7.47 -1.52 -14.17
C ARG A 71 6.22 -0.90 -13.53
N LYS A 72 5.28 -0.40 -14.33
CA LYS A 72 3.98 0.09 -13.85
C LYS A 72 3.10 -1.03 -13.27
N GLY A 73 3.12 -2.21 -13.91
CA GLY A 73 2.45 -3.41 -13.42
C GLY A 73 3.01 -3.87 -12.07
N TRP A 74 4.33 -3.75 -11.86
CA TRP A 74 4.96 -4.07 -10.58
C TRP A 74 4.44 -3.17 -9.44
N HIS A 75 4.30 -1.86 -9.68
CA HIS A 75 3.72 -0.95 -8.69
C HIS A 75 2.25 -1.29 -8.38
N MET A 76 1.44 -1.61 -9.40
CA MET A 76 0.05 -2.05 -9.18
C MET A 76 -0.02 -3.35 -8.36
N LEU A 77 0.83 -4.33 -8.69
CA LEU A 77 0.92 -5.59 -7.97
C LEU A 77 1.34 -5.38 -6.51
N ALA A 78 2.30 -4.48 -6.27
CA ALA A 78 2.74 -4.13 -4.92
C ALA A 78 1.59 -3.52 -4.08
N VAL A 79 0.79 -2.63 -4.67
CA VAL A 79 -0.39 -2.03 -4.00
C VAL A 79 -1.45 -3.08 -3.72
N LEU A 80 -1.73 -3.97 -4.67
CA LEU A 80 -2.67 -5.08 -4.48
C LEU A 80 -2.22 -6.05 -3.38
N LEU A 81 -0.92 -6.37 -3.31
CA LEU A 81 -0.38 -7.18 -2.21
C LEU A 81 -0.51 -6.45 -0.87
N LYS A 82 -0.22 -5.14 -0.82
CA LYS A 82 -0.38 -4.33 0.39
C LYS A 82 -1.84 -4.30 0.87
N LEU A 83 -2.80 -4.13 -0.04
CA LEU A 83 -4.24 -4.21 0.25
C LEU A 83 -4.61 -5.59 0.79
N SER A 84 -4.09 -6.65 0.18
CA SER A 84 -4.33 -8.02 0.63
C SER A 84 -3.84 -8.24 2.07
N VAL A 85 -2.64 -7.78 2.40
CA VAL A 85 -2.09 -7.81 3.78
C VAL A 85 -3.03 -7.07 4.75
N GLN A 86 -3.49 -5.88 4.37
CA GLN A 86 -4.36 -5.06 5.22
C GLN A 86 -5.71 -5.74 5.49
N ILE A 87 -6.33 -6.35 4.48
CA ILE A 87 -7.58 -7.12 4.64
C ILE A 87 -7.37 -8.33 5.55
N LEU A 88 -6.27 -9.07 5.37
CA LEU A 88 -5.95 -10.23 6.21
C LEU A 88 -5.72 -9.83 7.67
N ILE A 89 -5.08 -8.68 7.91
CA ILE A 89 -4.89 -8.11 9.25
C ILE A 89 -6.25 -7.74 9.88
N CYS A 90 -7.13 -7.07 9.14
CA CYS A 90 -8.49 -6.74 9.61
C CYS A 90 -9.28 -8.00 9.99
N LEU A 91 -9.25 -9.04 9.14
CA LEU A 91 -9.91 -10.32 9.42
C LEU A 91 -9.35 -11.00 10.68
N LYS A 92 -8.02 -11.00 10.84
CA LYS A 92 -7.34 -11.58 11.99
C LYS A 92 -7.64 -10.82 13.30
N LEU A 93 -7.89 -9.52 13.22
CA LEU A 93 -8.22 -8.67 14.37
C LEU A 93 -9.70 -8.78 14.77
N GLU A 94 -10.61 -8.90 13.80
CA GLU A 94 -12.06 -9.01 14.04
C GLU A 94 -12.48 -10.42 14.50
N ALA A 95 -11.87 -11.47 13.94
CA ALA A 95 -12.21 -12.85 14.23
C ALA A 95 -11.04 -13.60 14.87
N PRO A 96 -10.84 -13.50 16.20
CA PRO A 96 -9.77 -14.22 16.90
C PRO A 96 -9.95 -15.76 16.90
N TYR A 97 -11.14 -16.26 16.54
CA TYR A 97 -11.44 -17.70 16.46
C TYR A 97 -10.96 -18.36 15.17
N LEU A 98 -10.65 -17.58 14.13
CA LEU A 98 -9.97 -18.11 12.95
C LEU A 98 -8.51 -18.36 13.36
N TYR A 99 -8.14 -19.64 13.50
CA TYR A 99 -6.77 -20.13 13.71
C TYR A 99 -5.87 -19.84 12.49
N LEU A 100 -5.86 -18.61 12.01
CA LEU A 100 -4.96 -18.15 10.97
C LEU A 100 -3.58 -17.95 11.61
N PRO A 101 -2.57 -18.76 11.25
CA PRO A 101 -1.24 -18.57 11.77
C PRO A 101 -0.73 -17.19 11.36
N ALA A 102 -0.18 -16.44 12.32
CA ALA A 102 0.36 -15.10 12.07
C ALA A 102 1.38 -15.07 10.92
N LYS A 103 2.06 -16.20 10.67
CA LYS A 103 2.97 -16.41 9.55
C LYS A 103 2.28 -16.36 8.19
N ALA A 104 1.06 -16.88 8.05
CA ALA A 104 0.29 -16.82 6.80
C ALA A 104 -0.20 -15.40 6.51
N VAL A 105 -0.56 -14.63 7.54
CA VAL A 105 -0.94 -13.22 7.42
C VAL A 105 0.25 -12.36 6.97
N LEU A 106 1.45 -12.65 7.48
CA LEU A 106 2.68 -11.95 7.10
C LEU A 106 3.32 -12.46 5.80
N SER A 107 2.91 -13.61 5.26
CA SER A 107 3.47 -14.21 4.04
C SER A 107 3.57 -13.23 2.86
N PRO A 108 2.50 -12.52 2.45
CA PRO A 108 2.60 -11.56 1.35
C PRO A 108 3.48 -10.35 1.68
N PHE A 109 3.58 -9.95 2.95
CA PHE A 109 4.46 -8.85 3.38
C PHE A 109 5.94 -9.20 3.26
N TRP A 110 6.30 -10.45 3.58
CA TRP A 110 7.66 -10.98 3.43
C TRP A 110 8.12 -11.08 1.98
N VAL A 111 7.20 -11.18 1.02
CA VAL A 111 7.50 -11.15 -0.42
C VAL A 111 7.57 -9.71 -0.93
N LEU A 112 6.71 -8.83 -0.41
CA LEU A 112 6.61 -7.42 -0.84
C LEU A 112 7.89 -6.62 -0.52
N LEU A 113 8.45 -6.76 0.68
CA LEU A 113 9.66 -6.04 1.11
C LEU A 113 10.88 -6.31 0.22
N PRO A 114 11.29 -7.57 -0.01
CA PRO A 114 12.42 -7.86 -0.91
C PRO A 114 12.10 -7.45 -2.36
N ALA A 115 10.86 -7.63 -2.83
CA ALA A 115 10.46 -7.21 -4.17
C ALA A 115 10.64 -5.69 -4.40
N LEU A 116 10.31 -4.86 -3.41
CA LEU A 116 10.48 -3.41 -3.50
C LEU A 116 11.94 -2.98 -3.38
N THR A 117 12.70 -3.60 -2.47
CA THR A 117 14.14 -3.30 -2.32
C THR A 117 14.93 -3.64 -3.56
N ILE A 118 14.65 -4.79 -4.21
CA ILE A 118 15.28 -5.18 -5.47
C ILE A 118 14.96 -4.17 -6.58
N ASP A 119 13.70 -3.73 -6.71
CA ASP A 119 13.30 -2.76 -7.75
C ASP A 119 14.06 -1.43 -7.59
N VAL A 120 14.12 -0.91 -6.36
CA VAL A 120 14.87 0.32 -6.05
C VAL A 120 16.36 0.15 -6.35
N PHE A 121 16.96 -0.98 -5.96
CA PHE A 121 18.37 -1.27 -6.22
C PHE A 121 18.68 -1.34 -7.72
N VAL A 122 17.86 -2.05 -8.51
CA VAL A 122 18.04 -2.15 -9.96
C VAL A 122 17.95 -0.77 -10.61
N HIS A 123 16.98 0.05 -10.18
CA HIS A 123 16.83 1.42 -10.68
C HIS A 123 18.02 2.31 -10.33
N LEU A 124 18.56 2.19 -9.11
CA LEU A 124 19.72 2.95 -8.66
C LEU A 124 20.99 2.57 -9.44
N ILE A 125 21.21 1.28 -9.68
CA ILE A 125 22.35 0.78 -10.45
C ILE A 125 22.27 1.22 -11.91
N GLN A 126 21.07 1.21 -12.51
CA GLN A 126 20.88 1.72 -13.88
C GLN A 126 21.14 3.21 -13.99
N HIS A 127 20.76 4.00 -12.98
CA HIS A 127 21.00 5.43 -12.97
C HIS A 127 22.48 5.78 -12.72
N SER A 128 23.18 5.02 -11.88
CA SER A 128 24.61 5.21 -11.59
C SER A 128 25.54 4.84 -12.75
N ARG A 129 25.05 4.09 -13.76
CA ARG A 129 25.82 3.66 -14.93
C ARG A 129 25.76 4.64 -16.12
N TYR A 130 25.01 5.73 -15.98
CA TYR A 130 24.95 6.86 -16.92
C TYR A 130 25.49 8.12 -16.24
#